data_AF-A0A843HL45-F1
#
_entry.id   AF-A0A843HL45-F1
#
_cell.length_a   1.000
_cell.length_b   1.000
_cell.length_c   1.000
_cell.angle_alpha   90.00
_cell.angle_beta   90.00
_cell.angle_gamma   90.00
#
_symmetry.space_group_name_H-M   'P 1'
#
loop_
_entity.id
_entity.type
_entity.pdbx_description
1 polymer ?
#
loop_
_entity_poly.entity_id
_entity_poly.type
_entity_poly.pdbx_seq_one_letter_code
_entity_poly.pdbx_strand_id
1 'polypeptide(L)'
;MDTSIFYDIRKDCKSDMPFKIIIGPRGCGKTYSVLDYMQEVSSESSKFIYMRRDGTEIDSCASDYGNPFKSLNMDKGYSISPFQISKFNGFGIGNDITAECIGYGVALSTFASMRSQDFSDVDRIFFEEFIPEKHKRKIKGEGQALLNVYETINRNRE
;
A
#
# COMPACT_ATOMS: atom_id res chain seq x y z
N MET A 1 31.95 0.32 -12.02
CA MET A 1 30.93 -0.68 -11.68
C MET A 1 29.70 0.10 -11.32
N ASP A 2 28.84 0.37 -12.29
CA ASP A 2 27.64 1.17 -12.03
C ASP A 2 26.51 0.74 -12.96
N THR A 3 25.59 0.01 -12.36
CA THR A 3 24.17 -0.09 -12.75
C THR A 3 23.51 -0.60 -11.49
N SER A 4 23.19 0.31 -10.58
CA SER A 4 22.26 -0.03 -9.50
C SER A 4 21.00 -0.58 -10.19
N ILE A 5 20.62 -1.83 -9.88
CA ILE A 5 19.43 -2.45 -10.44
C ILE A 5 18.24 -1.84 -9.72
N PHE A 6 17.90 -0.60 -10.08
CA PHE A 6 16.70 0.06 -9.59
C PHE A 6 15.50 -0.44 -10.39
N TYR A 7 14.56 -1.05 -9.69
CA TYR A 7 13.27 -1.45 -10.24
C TYR A 7 12.36 -0.23 -10.40
N ASP A 8 11.73 -0.09 -11.56
CA ASP A 8 10.81 1.01 -11.86
C ASP A 8 9.44 0.46 -12.31
N ILE A 9 8.45 0.59 -11.42
CA ILE A 9 7.07 0.11 -11.62
C ILE A 9 6.38 0.72 -12.84
N ARG A 10 6.78 1.94 -13.23
CA ARG A 10 6.16 2.67 -14.36
C ARG A 10 6.35 1.92 -15.69
N LYS A 11 7.35 1.04 -15.77
CA LYS A 11 7.58 0.16 -16.92
C LYS A 11 6.54 -0.96 -17.01
N ASP A 12 5.99 -1.41 -15.88
CA ASP A 12 5.03 -2.51 -15.78
C ASP A 12 3.57 -2.04 -15.72
N CYS A 13 3.32 -0.75 -15.43
CA CYS A 13 1.98 -0.15 -15.45
C CYS A 13 1.33 -0.12 -16.84
N LYS A 14 2.04 -0.49 -17.91
CA LYS A 14 1.48 -0.63 -19.27
C LYS A 14 0.59 -1.86 -19.47
N SER A 15 0.58 -2.78 -18.51
CA SER A 15 -0.22 -4.00 -18.57
C SER A 15 -1.58 -3.81 -17.89
N ASP A 16 -2.66 -4.20 -18.59
CA ASP A 16 -4.04 -4.16 -18.09
C ASP A 16 -4.38 -5.32 -17.13
N MET A 17 -3.38 -6.13 -16.76
CA MET A 17 -3.60 -7.24 -15.82
C MET A 17 -3.96 -6.72 -14.42
N PRO A 18 -5.02 -7.26 -13.78
CA PRO A 18 -5.49 -6.83 -12.46
C PRO A 18 -4.50 -7.16 -11.34
N PHE A 19 -3.65 -8.17 -11.52
CA PHE A 19 -2.62 -8.55 -10.57
C PHE A 19 -1.22 -8.42 -11.19
N LYS A 20 -0.32 -7.74 -10.48
CA LYS A 20 1.10 -7.62 -10.82
C LYS A 20 1.93 -8.15 -9.65
N ILE A 21 2.62 -9.27 -9.87
CA ILE A 21 3.41 -9.94 -8.83
C ILE A 21 4.89 -9.62 -9.05
N ILE A 22 5.48 -8.87 -8.13
CA ILE A 22 6.87 -8.39 -8.23
C ILE A 22 7.71 -9.09 -7.16
N ILE A 23 8.58 -10.00 -7.58
CA ILE A 23 9.49 -10.75 -6.71
C ILE A 23 10.93 -10.48 -7.18
N GLY A 24 11.84 -10.24 -6.24
CA GLY A 24 13.24 -9.98 -6.56
C GLY A 24 14.09 -9.77 -5.31
N PRO A 25 15.41 -9.55 -5.47
CA PRO A 25 16.33 -9.36 -4.35
C PRO A 25 15.94 -8.16 -3.47
N ARG A 26 16.39 -8.14 -2.23
CA ARG A 26 16.26 -6.97 -1.35
C ARG A 26 17.14 -5.82 -1.88
N GLY A 27 16.77 -4.57 -1.58
CA GLY A 27 17.58 -3.40 -1.90
C GLY A 27 17.52 -2.91 -3.36
N CYS A 28 16.68 -3.47 -4.23
CA CYS A 28 16.53 -3.02 -5.62
C CYS A 28 15.46 -1.93 -5.84
N GLY A 29 14.97 -1.28 -4.78
CA GLY A 29 14.04 -0.14 -4.92
C GLY A 29 12.57 -0.48 -5.21
N LYS A 30 12.13 -1.75 -5.12
CA LYS A 30 10.73 -2.15 -5.38
C LYS A 30 9.69 -1.33 -4.61
N THR A 31 9.76 -1.37 -3.27
CA THR A 31 8.83 -0.63 -2.39
C THR A 31 8.88 0.86 -2.68
N TYR A 32 10.09 1.43 -2.76
CA TYR A 32 10.30 2.83 -3.09
C TYR A 32 9.60 3.23 -4.39
N SER A 33 9.84 2.49 -5.47
CA SER A 33 9.27 2.79 -6.79
C SER A 33 7.75 2.65 -6.81
N VAL A 34 7.18 1.64 -6.15
CA VAL A 34 5.72 1.47 -6.06
C VAL A 34 5.09 2.63 -5.29
N LEU A 35 5.64 3.01 -4.15
CA LEU A 35 5.09 4.11 -3.33
C LEU A 35 5.23 5.48 -4.02
N ASP A 36 6.35 5.70 -4.71
CA ASP A 36 6.59 6.91 -5.53
C ASP A 36 5.51 7.04 -6.61
N TYR A 37 5.25 5.95 -7.33
CA TYR A 37 4.19 5.91 -8.33
C TYR A 37 2.80 6.09 -7.71
N MET A 38 2.48 5.38 -6.63
CA MET A 38 1.17 5.49 -5.96
C MET A 38 0.88 6.91 -5.55
N GLN A 39 1.87 7.61 -4.97
CA GLN A 39 1.74 9.02 -4.67
C GLN A 39 1.54 9.86 -5.95
N GLU A 40 2.39 9.71 -6.96
CA GLU A 40 2.33 10.52 -8.18
C GLU A 40 0.95 10.51 -8.84
N VAL A 41 0.27 9.37 -8.81
CA VAL A 41 -1.05 9.19 -9.43
C VAL A 41 -2.22 9.26 -8.44
N SER A 42 -1.97 9.58 -7.16
CA SER A 42 -3.04 9.71 -6.17
C SER A 42 -3.86 10.99 -6.38
N SER A 43 -5.17 10.89 -6.15
CA SER A 43 -6.09 12.03 -6.11
C SER A 43 -7.26 11.73 -5.18
N GLU A 44 -8.14 12.72 -4.97
CA GLU A 44 -9.32 12.58 -4.11
C GLU A 44 -10.21 11.37 -4.48
N SER A 45 -10.31 11.03 -5.77
CA SER A 45 -11.11 9.90 -6.29
C SER A 45 -10.29 8.67 -6.68
N SER A 46 -8.98 8.68 -6.41
CA SER A 46 -8.01 7.71 -6.92
C SER A 46 -6.91 7.48 -5.88
N LYS A 47 -7.29 6.92 -4.73
CA LYS A 47 -6.42 6.61 -3.60
C LYS A 47 -5.93 5.17 -3.68
N PHE A 48 -4.82 4.89 -2.97
CA PHE A 48 -4.29 3.53 -2.85
C PHE A 48 -4.62 2.89 -1.49
N ILE A 49 -4.55 1.57 -1.43
CA ILE A 49 -4.39 0.81 -0.18
C ILE A 49 -2.95 0.31 -0.09
N TYR A 50 -2.26 0.65 0.99
CA TYR A 50 -1.01 0.02 1.40
C TYR A 50 -1.34 -1.11 2.36
N MET A 51 -1.17 -2.34 1.88
CA MET A 51 -1.60 -3.54 2.57
C MET A 51 -0.41 -4.31 3.14
N ARG A 52 -0.57 -4.74 4.39
CA ARG A 52 0.31 -5.70 5.07
C ARG A 52 -0.47 -6.97 5.43
N ARG A 53 0.22 -8.02 5.86
CA ARG A 53 -0.45 -9.31 6.16
C ARG A 53 -1.25 -9.20 7.46
N ASP A 54 -0.70 -8.55 8.49
CA ASP A 54 -1.34 -8.42 9.78
C ASP A 54 -1.40 -6.98 10.33
N GLY A 55 -2.27 -6.79 11.33
CA GLY A 55 -2.53 -5.50 11.98
C GLY A 55 -1.27 -4.88 12.59
N THR A 56 -0.46 -5.69 13.26
CA THR A 56 0.76 -5.20 13.92
C THR A 56 1.80 -4.70 12.92
N GLU A 57 1.90 -5.32 11.75
CA GLU A 57 2.76 -4.85 10.67
C GLU A 57 2.30 -3.51 10.13
N ILE A 58 0.99 -3.36 9.84
CA ILE A 58 0.49 -2.10 9.28
C ILE A 58 0.57 -0.97 10.31
N ASP A 59 0.27 -1.23 11.58
CA ASP A 59 0.39 -0.22 12.65
C ASP A 59 1.85 0.21 12.84
N SER A 60 2.79 -0.73 12.71
CA SER A 60 4.21 -0.40 12.73
C SER A 60 4.60 0.47 11.54
N CYS A 61 4.11 0.19 10.33
CA CYS A 61 4.36 1.03 9.15
C CYS A 61 3.67 2.39 9.25
N ALA A 62 2.51 2.47 9.89
CA ALA A 62 1.73 3.69 10.09
C ALA A 62 2.17 4.45 11.36
N SER A 63 3.47 4.50 11.61
CA SER A 63 4.08 5.28 12.68
C SER A 63 5.15 6.21 12.10
N ASP A 64 5.50 7.28 12.81
CA ASP A 64 6.56 8.21 12.35
C ASP A 64 7.88 7.51 12.07
N TYR A 65 8.20 6.47 12.84
CA TYR A 65 9.42 5.68 12.67
C TYR A 65 9.33 4.71 11.48
N GLY A 66 8.19 4.02 11.35
CA GLY A 66 7.98 2.99 10.34
C GLY A 66 7.41 3.50 9.02
N ASN A 67 7.17 4.81 8.88
CA ASN A 67 6.58 5.44 7.71
C ASN A 67 7.31 4.99 6.42
N PRO A 68 6.64 4.26 5.52
CA PRO A 68 7.27 3.71 4.31
C PRO A 68 7.64 4.80 3.30
N PHE A 69 7.12 6.03 3.44
CA PHE A 69 7.46 7.18 2.61
C PHE A 69 8.69 7.95 3.10
N LYS A 70 9.34 7.57 4.20
CA LYS A 70 10.44 8.35 4.79
C LYS A 70 11.57 8.66 3.80
N SER A 71 12.02 7.67 3.02
CA SER A 71 13.04 7.90 1.97
C SER A 71 12.52 8.80 0.86
N LEU A 72 11.27 8.63 0.43
CA LEU A 72 10.66 9.47 -0.60
C LEU A 72 10.51 10.93 -0.14
N ASN A 73 10.11 11.16 1.11
CA ASN A 73 10.03 12.49 1.70
C ASN A 73 11.40 13.20 1.65
N MET A 74 12.48 12.49 1.97
CA MET A 74 13.84 13.04 1.90
C MET A 74 14.31 13.29 0.46
N ASP A 75 14.09 12.33 -0.44
CA ASP A 75 14.66 12.36 -1.79
C ASP A 75 13.87 13.26 -2.77
N LYS A 76 12.55 13.35 -2.58
CA LYS A 76 11.62 14.03 -3.50
C LYS A 76 11.02 15.30 -2.90
N GLY A 77 11.26 15.57 -1.61
CA GLY A 77 10.63 16.69 -0.90
C GLY A 77 9.15 16.49 -0.61
N TYR A 78 8.65 15.24 -0.64
CA TYR A 78 7.30 14.93 -0.20
C TYR A 78 7.15 15.15 1.31
N SER A 79 5.91 15.34 1.76
CA SER A 79 5.55 15.50 3.17
C SER A 79 4.43 14.53 3.54
N ILE A 80 4.65 13.25 3.22
CA ILE A 80 3.66 12.19 3.46
C ILE A 80 3.89 11.59 4.83
N SER A 81 2.87 11.66 5.69
CA SER A 81 2.90 11.11 7.04
C SER A 81 1.72 10.18 7.27
N PRO A 82 1.89 9.15 8.13
CA PRO A 82 0.76 8.37 8.58
C PRO A 82 -0.09 9.16 9.57
N PHE A 83 -1.39 8.92 9.56
CA PHE A 83 -2.34 9.50 10.53
C PHE A 83 -3.50 8.54 10.79
N GLN A 84 -4.27 8.77 11.84
CA GLN A 84 -5.45 7.94 12.14
C GLN A 84 -6.69 8.48 11.44
N ILE A 85 -7.41 7.60 10.75
CA ILE A 85 -8.74 7.85 10.20
C ILE A 85 -9.70 6.93 10.93
N SER A 86 -10.38 7.43 11.97
CA SER A 86 -11.27 6.62 12.81
C SER A 86 -10.59 5.38 13.40
N LYS A 87 -10.78 4.18 12.81
CA LYS A 87 -10.16 2.91 13.22
C LYS A 87 -9.09 2.41 12.24
N PHE A 88 -8.69 3.24 11.29
CA PHE A 88 -7.80 2.90 10.19
C PHE A 88 -6.56 3.77 10.20
N ASN A 89 -5.50 3.24 9.62
CA ASN A 89 -4.33 4.03 9.28
C ASN A 89 -4.59 4.74 7.94
N GLY A 90 -4.23 6.00 7.83
CA GLY A 90 -4.19 6.79 6.60
C GLY A 90 -2.76 7.23 6.31
N PHE A 91 -2.48 7.52 5.03
CA PHE A 91 -1.27 8.19 4.58
C PHE A 91 -1.68 9.45 3.84
N GLY A 92 -1.08 10.59 4.19
CA GLY A 92 -1.54 11.87 3.68
C GLY A 92 -0.45 12.92 3.59
N ILE A 93 -0.68 13.88 2.71
CA ILE A 93 0.23 15.01 2.47
C ILE A 93 -0.21 16.18 3.35
N GLY A 94 0.71 16.71 4.15
CA GLY A 94 0.45 17.86 5.01
C GLY A 94 0.59 17.52 6.48
N ASN A 95 -0.08 18.29 7.34
CA ASN A 95 -0.07 18.08 8.79
C ASN A 95 -1.41 17.50 9.27
N ASP A 96 -1.50 17.13 10.54
CA ASP A 96 -2.68 16.50 11.16
C ASP A 96 -4.01 17.25 10.95
N ILE A 97 -3.96 18.55 10.61
CA ILE A 97 -5.13 19.41 10.43
C ILE A 97 -5.53 19.52 8.94
N THR A 98 -4.57 19.46 8.02
CA THR A 98 -4.77 19.69 6.58
C THR A 98 -4.35 18.50 5.72
N ALA A 99 -4.16 17.32 6.31
CA ALA A 99 -3.67 16.14 5.62
C ALA A 99 -4.65 15.73 4.52
N GLU A 100 -4.24 15.88 3.27
CA GLU A 100 -4.94 15.27 2.14
C GLU A 100 -4.65 13.77 2.16
N CYS A 101 -5.67 12.96 2.41
CA CYS A 101 -5.55 11.51 2.41
C CYS A 101 -5.28 11.01 0.98
N ILE A 102 -4.11 10.41 0.75
CA ILE A 102 -3.73 9.84 -0.55
C ILE A 102 -3.85 8.31 -0.58
N GLY A 103 -4.00 7.69 0.59
CA GLY A 103 -4.19 6.25 0.70
C GLY A 103 -4.44 5.74 2.11
N TYR A 104 -4.87 4.48 2.20
CA TYR A 104 -5.24 3.80 3.43
C TYR A 104 -4.26 2.69 3.79
N GLY A 105 -3.91 2.57 5.06
CA GLY A 105 -3.16 1.44 5.61
C GLY A 105 -4.11 0.36 6.10
N VAL A 106 -4.03 -0.83 5.49
CA VAL A 106 -4.94 -1.94 5.80
C VAL A 106 -4.18 -3.25 6.03
N ALA A 107 -4.67 -4.11 6.91
CA ALA A 107 -4.16 -5.46 7.07
C ALA A 107 -5.10 -6.48 6.43
N LEU A 108 -4.53 -7.46 5.72
CA LEU A 108 -5.30 -8.56 5.13
C LEU A 108 -6.08 -9.35 6.20
N SER A 109 -5.47 -9.56 7.37
CA SER A 109 -6.10 -10.29 8.49
C SER A 109 -7.30 -9.59 9.11
N THR A 110 -7.41 -8.26 8.96
CA THR A 110 -8.51 -7.47 9.55
C THR A 110 -9.48 -6.94 8.51
N PHE A 111 -9.20 -7.06 7.20
CA PHE A 111 -10.07 -6.53 6.14
C PHE A 111 -11.54 -6.98 6.26
N ALA A 112 -11.80 -8.19 6.77
CA ALA A 112 -13.16 -8.68 6.97
C ALA A 112 -14.03 -7.74 7.85
N SER A 113 -13.44 -7.09 8.86
CA SER A 113 -14.16 -6.11 9.70
C SER A 113 -14.34 -4.75 9.02
N MET A 114 -13.64 -4.53 7.91
CA MET A 114 -13.59 -3.27 7.16
C MET A 114 -14.51 -3.26 5.94
N ARG A 115 -15.14 -4.40 5.60
CA ARG A 115 -16.02 -4.54 4.41
C ARG A 115 -17.25 -3.62 4.38
N SER A 116 -17.64 -3.07 5.53
CA SER A 116 -18.74 -2.09 5.61
C SER A 116 -18.31 -0.66 5.31
N GLN A 117 -17.00 -0.41 5.18
CA GLN A 117 -16.50 0.91 4.82
C GLN A 117 -16.63 1.16 3.33
N ASP A 118 -16.74 2.43 2.99
CA ASP A 118 -16.72 2.89 1.62
C ASP A 118 -15.26 3.03 1.15
N PHE A 119 -14.91 2.27 0.10
CA PHE A 119 -13.62 2.35 -0.60
C PHE A 119 -13.84 2.77 -2.06
N SER A 120 -14.93 3.50 -2.35
CA SER A 120 -15.27 3.97 -3.69
C SER A 120 -14.28 4.98 -4.26
N ASP A 121 -13.37 5.51 -3.46
CA ASP A 121 -12.26 6.36 -3.87
C ASP A 121 -10.94 5.58 -4.06
N VAL A 122 -10.94 4.25 -3.88
CA VAL A 122 -9.76 3.40 -4.07
C VAL A 122 -9.79 2.73 -5.45
N ASP A 123 -8.66 2.75 -6.13
CA ASP A 123 -8.48 2.04 -7.41
C ASP A 123 -7.25 1.11 -7.45
N ARG A 124 -6.40 1.18 -6.42
CA ARG A 124 -5.10 0.51 -6.39
C ARG A 124 -4.82 -0.12 -5.03
N ILE A 125 -4.25 -1.31 -5.05
CA ILE A 125 -3.81 -2.03 -3.85
C ILE A 125 -2.33 -2.38 -4.02
N PHE A 126 -1.51 -1.97 -3.06
CA PHE A 126 -0.14 -2.44 -2.92
C PHE A 126 -0.03 -3.38 -1.72
N PHE A 127 0.01 -4.69 -2.00
CA PHE A 127 0.23 -5.71 -0.96
C PHE A 127 1.72 -6.00 -0.80
N GLU A 128 2.33 -5.35 0.20
CA GLU A 128 3.75 -5.49 0.48
C GLU A 128 4.04 -6.74 1.33
N GLU A 129 5.19 -7.38 1.07
CA GLU A 129 5.67 -8.59 1.76
C GLU A 129 4.60 -9.69 1.87
N PHE A 130 3.85 -9.90 0.78
CA PHE A 130 2.80 -10.93 0.69
C PHE A 130 3.32 -12.36 0.90
N ILE A 131 4.63 -12.59 0.73
CA ILE A 131 5.28 -13.86 1.04
C ILE A 131 5.77 -13.81 2.50
N PRO A 132 5.13 -14.54 3.43
CA PRO A 132 5.60 -14.59 4.81
C PRO A 132 7.00 -15.16 4.96
N GLU A 133 7.76 -14.62 5.91
CA GLU A 133 8.92 -15.34 6.42
C GLU A 133 8.49 -16.67 7.07
N LYS A 134 9.36 -17.69 6.99
CA LYS A 134 9.05 -19.07 7.41
C LYS A 134 8.54 -19.18 8.86
N HIS A 135 8.95 -18.27 9.73
CA HIS A 135 8.59 -18.25 11.14
C HIS A 135 7.26 -17.55 11.42
N LYS A 136 6.68 -16.83 10.45
CA LYS A 136 5.39 -16.16 10.62
C LYS A 136 4.24 -17.15 10.54
N ARG A 137 3.19 -16.86 11.32
CA ARG A 137 1.95 -17.65 11.30
C ARG A 137 1.29 -17.56 9.91
N LYS A 138 0.75 -18.69 9.46
CA LYS A 138 -0.05 -18.76 8.24
C LYS A 138 -1.43 -18.15 8.50
N ILE A 139 -1.95 -17.41 7.53
CA ILE A 139 -3.34 -16.96 7.53
C ILE A 139 -4.17 -18.05 6.84
N LYS A 140 -5.20 -18.57 7.53
CA LYS A 140 -6.07 -19.61 6.94
C LYS A 140 -6.88 -18.99 5.80
N GLY A 141 -6.78 -19.55 4.60
CA GLY A 141 -7.50 -19.06 3.43
C GLY A 141 -6.99 -17.70 2.91
N GLU A 142 -5.71 -17.38 3.13
CA GLU A 142 -5.10 -16.09 2.77
C GLU A 142 -5.37 -15.64 1.32
N GLY A 143 -5.27 -16.56 0.35
CA GLY A 143 -5.59 -16.26 -1.04
C GLY A 143 -7.05 -15.87 -1.25
N GLN A 144 -7.99 -16.57 -0.62
CA GLN A 144 -9.41 -16.21 -0.68
C GLN A 144 -9.68 -14.87 0.03
N ALA A 145 -8.98 -14.60 1.14
CA ALA A 145 -9.07 -13.32 1.81
C ALA A 145 -8.64 -12.18 0.88
N LEU A 146 -7.54 -12.35 0.15
CA LEU A 146 -7.05 -11.38 -0.82
C LEU A 146 -8.05 -11.16 -1.96
N LEU A 147 -8.61 -12.23 -2.53
CA LEU A 147 -9.63 -12.12 -3.58
C LEU A 147 -10.89 -11.40 -3.09
N ASN A 148 -11.33 -11.68 -1.87
CA ASN A 148 -12.47 -10.97 -1.28
C ASN A 148 -12.17 -9.46 -1.10
N VAL A 149 -10.91 -9.09 -0.78
CA VAL A 149 -10.51 -7.69 -0.71
C VAL A 149 -10.62 -7.05 -2.09
N TYR A 150 -10.01 -7.69 -3.09
CA TYR A 150 -10.07 -7.26 -4.48
C TYR A 150 -11.51 -7.06 -4.96
N GLU A 151 -12.40 -8.03 -4.76
CA GLU A 151 -13.82 -7.94 -5.13
C GLU A 151 -14.57 -6.82 -4.40
N THR A 152 -14.22 -6.56 -3.13
CA THR A 152 -14.86 -5.49 -2.35
C THR A 152 -14.51 -4.12 -2.91
N ILE A 153 -13.26 -3.92 -3.33
CA ILE A 153 -12.77 -2.64 -3.87
C ILE A 153 -13.20 -2.45 -5.32
N ASN A 154 -13.18 -3.52 -6.13
CA ASN A 154 -13.60 -3.48 -7.53
C ASN A 154 -15.11 -3.58 -7.75
N ARG A 155 -15.91 -3.53 -6.67
CA ARG A 155 -17.36 -3.66 -6.76
C ARG A 155 -17.94 -2.60 -7.71
N ASN A 156 -18.60 -3.05 -8.78
CA ASN A 156 -19.18 -2.23 -9.85
C ASN A 156 -18.18 -1.44 -10.73
N ARG A 157 -16.91 -1.86 -10.81
CA ARG A 157 -15.89 -1.23 -11.68
C ARG A 157 -15.47 -2.10 -12.88
N GLU A 158 -16.21 -3.18 -13.17
CA GLU A 158 -16.10 -4.00 -14.40
C GLU A 158 -17.12 -3.58 -15.46
#